data_AF-A0A292YWP8-F1
#
_entry.id   AF-A0A292YWP8-F1
#
_cell.length_a   1.000
_cell.length_b   1.000
_cell.length_c   1.000
_cell.angle_alpha   90.00
_cell.angle_beta   90.00
_cell.angle_gamma   90.00
#
_symmetry.space_group_name_H-M   'P 1'
#
loop_
_entity.id
_entity.type
_entity.pdbx_description
1 polymer ?
#
loop_
_entity_poly.entity_id
_entity_poly.type
_entity_poly.pdbx_seq_one_letter_code
_entity_poly.pdbx_strand_id
1 'polypeptide(L)'
;MRDDDGRDDDRTSSGPPVTAQDLLARLRPRPWDSAASTAFEAAQEAISHAIGCYSSLLASEQRSPNPRAERVEAWSAARQQCAAERRRLRAYNRDQVAEARARYTQLIAELDAQLQAQSR
;
A
#
# COMPACT_ATOMS: atom_id res chain seq x y z
N MET A 1 64.65 9.00 47.65
CA MET A 1 63.75 10.15 47.80
C MET A 1 63.76 10.94 46.51
N ARG A 2 62.83 10.62 45.61
CA ARG A 2 61.96 11.51 44.83
C ARG A 2 61.27 10.63 43.81
N ASP A 3 60.09 10.21 44.23
CA ASP A 3 59.01 9.68 43.42
C ASP A 3 58.61 10.74 42.39
N ASP A 4 58.42 10.32 41.14
CA ASP A 4 57.86 11.10 40.04
C ASP A 4 56.82 10.15 39.40
N ASP A 5 55.55 10.30 39.80
CA ASP A 5 54.48 10.86 38.96
C ASP A 5 54.47 10.21 37.56
N GLY A 6 53.58 9.26 37.28
CA GLY A 6 52.15 9.53 37.19
C GLY A 6 51.80 9.96 35.76
N ARG A 7 51.30 9.02 34.94
CA ARG A 7 50.20 9.29 34.01
C ARG A 7 49.68 8.03 33.34
N ASP A 8 48.46 7.71 33.72
CA ASP A 8 47.47 7.00 32.93
C ASP A 8 47.29 7.72 31.58
N ASP A 9 47.52 7.00 30.48
CA ASP A 9 46.98 7.36 29.17
C ASP A 9 46.09 6.19 28.70
N ASP A 10 44.95 6.07 29.38
CA ASP A 10 43.78 5.34 28.88
C ASP A 10 43.23 6.10 27.66
N ARG A 11 43.82 5.83 26.48
CA ARG A 11 43.28 6.27 25.20
C ARG A 11 42.03 5.46 24.90
N THR A 12 40.92 5.90 25.50
CA THR A 12 39.59 5.70 24.95
C THR A 12 39.57 6.26 23.53
N SER A 13 39.73 5.36 22.56
CA SER A 13 39.56 5.63 21.13
C SER A 13 38.07 5.88 20.84
N SER A 14 37.55 7.01 21.30
CA SER A 14 36.27 7.56 20.88
C SER A 14 36.51 8.25 19.54
N GLY A 15 36.21 7.56 18.45
CA GLY A 15 36.22 8.17 17.12
C GLY A 15 35.30 9.40 17.07
N PRO A 16 35.50 10.33 16.14
CA PRO A 16 34.70 11.55 16.06
C PRO A 16 33.20 11.20 15.98
N PRO A 17 32.33 11.97 16.66
CA PRO A 17 30.89 11.71 16.64
C PRO A 17 30.38 11.82 15.20
N VAL A 18 29.78 10.75 14.70
CA VAL A 18 29.14 10.75 13.38
C VAL A 18 28.04 11.81 13.40
N THR A 19 28.16 12.80 12.52
CA THR A 19 27.17 13.87 12.43
C THR A 19 26.00 13.47 11.55
N ALA A 20 24.87 14.17 11.67
CA ALA A 20 23.75 13.99 10.76
C ALA A 20 24.17 14.24 9.29
N GLN A 21 25.11 15.17 9.06
CA GLN A 21 25.70 15.43 7.75
C GLN A 21 26.39 14.17 7.18
N ASP A 22 27.15 13.45 8.00
CA ASP A 22 27.86 12.23 7.59
C ASP A 22 26.90 11.10 7.23
N LEU A 23 25.76 11.01 7.94
CA LEU A 23 24.70 10.06 7.64
C LEU A 23 24.00 10.41 6.32
N LEU A 24 23.68 11.68 6.09
CA LEU A 24 23.05 12.14 4.86
C LEU A 24 23.97 11.96 3.64
N ALA A 25 25.28 12.20 3.78
CA ALA A 25 26.26 11.99 2.71
C ALA A 25 26.37 10.50 2.28
N ARG A 26 26.01 9.57 3.17
CA ARG A 26 25.98 8.13 2.89
C ARG A 26 24.67 7.67 2.27
N LEU A 27 23.61 8.47 2.35
CA LEU A 27 22.36 8.19 1.64
C LEU A 27 22.58 8.48 0.16
N ARG A 28 22.45 7.45 -0.68
CA ARG A 28 22.37 7.70 -2.12
C ARG A 28 21.06 8.43 -2.41
N PRO A 29 21.08 9.56 -3.14
CA PRO A 29 19.86 10.21 -3.59
C PRO A 29 19.06 9.22 -4.42
N ARG A 30 17.92 8.77 -3.90
CA ARG A 30 17.00 7.96 -4.67
C ARG A 30 16.09 8.94 -5.40
N PRO A 31 16.09 8.99 -6.74
CA PRO A 31 15.19 9.88 -7.45
C PRO A 31 13.76 9.50 -7.07
N TRP A 32 13.05 10.46 -6.47
CA TRP A 32 11.62 10.33 -6.22
C TRP A 32 10.92 10.36 -7.56
N ASP A 33 10.55 9.19 -8.06
CA ASP A 33 9.83 9.06 -9.32
C ASP A 33 8.35 9.41 -9.08
N SER A 34 8.02 10.68 -9.35
CA SER A 34 6.65 11.19 -9.23
C SER A 34 5.66 10.35 -10.04
N ALA A 35 6.05 9.86 -11.22
CA ALA A 35 5.19 9.01 -12.04
C ALA A 35 4.93 7.65 -11.36
N ALA A 36 5.92 7.07 -10.70
CA ALA A 36 5.74 5.84 -9.93
C ALA A 36 4.81 6.05 -8.72
N SER A 37 4.92 7.19 -8.03
CA SER A 37 4.01 7.55 -6.94
C SER A 37 2.57 7.71 -7.44
N THR A 38 2.36 8.47 -8.52
CA THR A 38 1.04 8.65 -9.13
C THR A 38 0.44 7.32 -9.59
N ALA A 39 1.25 6.43 -10.19
CA ALA A 39 0.79 5.12 -10.61
C ALA A 39 0.37 4.25 -9.41
N PHE A 40 1.12 4.27 -8.31
CA PHE A 40 0.76 3.53 -7.10
C PHE A 40 -0.54 4.04 -6.47
N GLU A 41 -0.71 5.36 -6.34
CA GLU A 41 -1.96 5.94 -5.82
C GLU A 41 -3.14 5.61 -6.74
N ALA A 42 -2.97 5.71 -8.06
CA ALA A 42 -4.01 5.32 -9.01
C ALA A 42 -4.42 3.83 -8.87
N ALA A 43 -3.47 2.95 -8.54
CA ALA A 43 -3.77 1.55 -8.27
C ALA A 43 -4.53 1.37 -6.95
N GLN A 44 -4.13 2.06 -5.88
CA GLN A 44 -4.81 2.06 -4.58
C GLN A 44 -6.27 2.52 -4.71
N GLU A 45 -6.49 3.59 -5.48
CA GLU A 45 -7.82 4.14 -5.74
C GLU A 45 -8.66 3.18 -6.58
N ALA A 46 -8.11 2.56 -7.63
CA ALA A 46 -8.85 1.57 -8.42
C ALA A 46 -9.33 0.38 -7.55
N ILE A 47 -8.47 -0.14 -6.68
CA ILE A 47 -8.86 -1.23 -5.77
C ILE A 47 -9.94 -0.77 -4.79
N SER A 48 -9.81 0.47 -4.27
CA SER A 48 -10.79 1.06 -3.35
C SER A 48 -12.14 1.28 -4.01
N HIS A 49 -12.16 1.67 -5.28
CA HIS A 49 -13.38 1.81 -6.06
C HIS A 49 -14.09 0.46 -6.21
N ALA A 50 -13.39 -0.60 -6.59
CA ALA A 50 -13.98 -1.94 -6.67
C ALA A 50 -14.57 -2.43 -5.32
N ILE A 51 -13.92 -2.13 -4.20
CA ILE A 51 -14.47 -2.39 -2.85
C ILE A 51 -15.79 -1.63 -2.64
N GLY A 52 -15.87 -0.39 -3.10
CA GLY A 52 -17.08 0.43 -3.08
C GLY A 52 -18.22 -0.16 -3.93
N CYS A 53 -17.92 -0.61 -5.15
CA CYS A 53 -18.89 -1.25 -6.03
C CYS A 53 -19.45 -2.53 -5.41
N TYR A 54 -18.59 -3.43 -4.89
CA TYR A 54 -19.05 -4.63 -4.18
C TYR A 54 -19.88 -4.31 -2.93
N SER A 55 -19.51 -3.29 -2.17
CA SER A 55 -20.30 -2.86 -1.01
C SER A 55 -21.68 -2.37 -1.43
N SER A 56 -21.78 -1.71 -2.58
CA SER A 56 -23.05 -1.24 -3.14
C SER A 56 -23.92 -2.40 -3.64
N LEU A 57 -23.32 -3.38 -4.34
CA LEU A 57 -23.99 -4.62 -4.77
C LEU A 57 -24.56 -5.40 -3.56
N LEU A 58 -23.74 -5.56 -2.51
CA LEU A 58 -24.16 -6.19 -1.25
C LEU A 58 -25.36 -5.47 -0.63
N ALA A 59 -25.26 -4.15 -0.46
CA ALA A 59 -26.33 -3.36 0.14
C ALA A 59 -27.61 -3.36 -0.71
N SER A 60 -27.49 -3.48 -2.04
CA SER A 60 -28.63 -3.62 -2.95
C SER A 60 -29.34 -4.96 -2.74
N GLU A 61 -28.62 -6.08 -2.84
CA GLU A 61 -29.18 -7.43 -2.72
C GLU A 61 -29.75 -7.71 -1.33
N GLN A 62 -29.10 -7.24 -0.27
CA GLN A 62 -29.59 -7.38 1.11
C GLN A 62 -30.92 -6.63 1.35
N ARG A 63 -31.19 -5.56 0.60
CA ARG A 63 -32.47 -4.83 0.67
C ARG A 63 -33.53 -5.39 -0.28
N SER A 64 -33.18 -6.35 -1.14
CA SER A 64 -34.13 -6.93 -2.08
C SER A 64 -35.20 -7.77 -1.37
N PRO A 65 -36.40 -7.93 -1.94
CA PRO A 65 -37.46 -8.75 -1.34
C PRO A 65 -37.11 -10.24 -1.20
N ASN A 66 -36.14 -10.73 -1.98
CA ASN A 66 -35.67 -12.10 -1.92
C ASN A 66 -34.13 -12.15 -2.10
N PRO A 67 -33.36 -11.83 -1.04
CA PRO A 67 -31.92 -11.80 -1.09
C PRO A 67 -31.33 -13.17 -1.39
N ARG A 68 -30.48 -13.23 -2.41
CA ARG A 68 -29.75 -14.44 -2.79
C ARG A 68 -28.50 -14.59 -1.94
N ALA A 69 -28.51 -15.56 -1.03
CA ALA A 69 -27.40 -15.82 -0.11
C ALA A 69 -26.08 -16.05 -0.83
N GLU A 70 -26.10 -16.78 -1.95
CA GLU A 70 -24.92 -17.09 -2.75
C GLU A 70 -24.24 -15.83 -3.31
N ARG A 71 -25.01 -14.80 -3.66
CA ARG A 71 -24.47 -13.53 -4.15
C ARG A 71 -23.86 -12.70 -3.01
N VAL A 72 -24.54 -12.68 -1.87
CA VAL A 72 -24.05 -11.98 -0.68
C VAL A 72 -22.72 -12.57 -0.22
N GLU A 73 -22.61 -13.90 -0.18
CA GLU A 73 -21.36 -14.58 0.18
C GLU A 73 -20.25 -14.30 -0.86
N ALA A 74 -20.56 -14.45 -2.16
CA ALA A 74 -19.58 -14.24 -3.23
C ALA A 74 -19.02 -12.81 -3.24
N TRP A 75 -19.89 -11.79 -3.16
CA TRP A 75 -19.43 -10.39 -3.17
C TRP A 75 -18.74 -10.00 -1.86
N SER A 76 -19.15 -10.57 -0.72
CA SER A 76 -18.46 -10.36 0.55
C SER A 76 -17.02 -10.90 0.48
N ALA A 77 -16.84 -12.12 -0.03
CA ALA A 77 -15.53 -12.72 -0.24
C ALA A 77 -14.69 -11.89 -1.22
N ALA A 78 -15.25 -11.50 -2.36
CA ALA A 78 -14.56 -10.69 -3.37
C ALA A 78 -14.10 -9.33 -2.81
N ARG A 79 -14.95 -8.66 -2.03
CA ARG A 79 -14.60 -7.41 -1.33
C ARG A 79 -13.44 -7.59 -0.35
N GLN A 80 -13.45 -8.67 0.42
CA GLN A 80 -12.37 -8.98 1.37
C GLN A 80 -11.05 -9.27 0.63
N GLN A 81 -11.12 -9.97 -0.50
CA GLN A 81 -9.96 -10.21 -1.36
C GLN A 81 -9.38 -8.90 -1.89
N CYS A 82 -10.22 -7.99 -2.40
CA CYS A 82 -9.77 -6.67 -2.85
C CYS A 82 -9.05 -5.91 -1.73
N ALA A 83 -9.60 -5.91 -0.51
CA ALA A 83 -8.96 -5.27 0.64
C ALA A 83 -7.62 -5.92 1.01
N ALA A 84 -7.51 -7.24 0.90
CA ALA A 84 -6.25 -7.95 1.14
C ALA A 84 -5.19 -7.62 0.06
N GLU A 85 -5.58 -7.56 -1.21
CA GLU A 85 -4.71 -7.18 -2.31
C GLU A 85 -4.22 -5.73 -2.17
N ARG A 86 -5.11 -4.81 -1.78
CA ARG A 86 -4.76 -3.42 -1.49
C ARG A 86 -3.62 -3.31 -0.46
N ARG A 87 -3.69 -4.10 0.61
CA ARG A 87 -2.65 -4.17 1.67
C ARG A 87 -1.35 -4.82 1.20
N ARG A 88 -1.41 -5.69 0.21
CA ARG A 88 -0.23 -6.40 -0.34
C ARG A 88 0.48 -5.62 -1.44
N LEU A 89 -0.15 -4.60 -2.01
CA LEU A 89 0.45 -3.75 -3.04
C LEU A 89 1.72 -3.07 -2.49
N ARG A 90 2.77 -3.00 -3.30
CA ARG A 90 4.04 -2.37 -2.94
C ARG A 90 4.38 -1.28 -3.95
N ALA A 91 4.54 -0.05 -3.47
CA ALA A 91 4.84 1.12 -4.32
C ALA A 91 6.12 0.96 -5.15
N TYR A 92 7.08 0.18 -4.67
CA TYR A 92 8.35 -0.07 -5.38
C TYR A 92 8.27 -1.19 -6.42
N ASN A 93 7.17 -1.97 -6.47
CA ASN A 93 6.98 -3.02 -7.47
C ASN A 93 6.11 -2.47 -8.62
N ARG A 94 6.77 -1.99 -9.67
CA ARG A 94 6.12 -1.31 -10.80
C ARG A 94 5.20 -2.24 -11.59
N ASP A 95 5.62 -3.49 -11.78
CA ASP A 95 4.83 -4.48 -12.53
C ASP A 95 3.53 -4.80 -11.78
N GLN A 96 3.63 -5.02 -10.48
CA GLN A 96 2.46 -5.26 -9.62
C GLN A 96 1.49 -4.06 -9.65
N VAL A 97 2.00 -2.83 -9.65
CA VAL A 97 1.18 -1.61 -9.74
C VAL A 97 0.49 -1.51 -11.09
N ALA A 98 1.20 -1.75 -12.19
CA ALA A 98 0.64 -1.71 -13.54
C ALA A 98 -0.45 -2.78 -13.73
N GLU A 99 -0.17 -4.01 -13.30
CA GLU A 99 -1.12 -5.12 -13.33
C GLU A 99 -2.38 -4.82 -12.51
N ALA A 100 -2.21 -4.32 -11.28
CA ALA A 100 -3.32 -3.95 -10.42
C ALA A 100 -4.20 -2.89 -11.08
N ARG A 101 -3.62 -1.85 -11.70
CA ARG A 101 -4.41 -0.83 -12.42
C ARG A 101 -5.22 -1.44 -13.55
N ALA A 102 -4.58 -2.20 -14.44
CA ALA A 102 -5.27 -2.79 -15.58
C ALA A 102 -6.43 -3.70 -15.14
N ARG A 103 -6.15 -4.61 -14.21
CA ARG A 103 -7.13 -5.57 -13.69
C ARG A 103 -8.30 -4.88 -13.01
N TYR A 104 -8.04 -3.91 -12.13
CA TYR A 104 -9.10 -3.25 -11.37
C TYR A 104 -9.90 -2.26 -12.22
N THR A 105 -9.30 -1.61 -13.22
CA THR A 105 -10.06 -0.83 -14.20
C THR A 105 -11.07 -1.69 -14.95
N GLN A 106 -10.67 -2.88 -15.41
CA GLN A 106 -11.61 -3.80 -16.06
C GLN A 106 -12.70 -4.27 -15.09
N LEU A 107 -12.31 -4.68 -13.87
CA LEU A 107 -13.26 -5.16 -12.87
C LEU A 107 -14.30 -4.10 -12.50
N ILE A 108 -13.90 -2.83 -12.34
CA ILE A 108 -14.84 -1.74 -12.05
C ILE A 108 -15.89 -1.63 -13.16
N ALA A 109 -15.49 -1.68 -14.43
CA ALA A 109 -16.43 -1.61 -15.55
C ALA A 109 -17.45 -2.78 -15.51
N GLU A 110 -17.00 -3.98 -15.15
CA GLU A 110 -17.88 -5.15 -14.98
C GLU A 110 -18.84 -4.99 -13.80
N LEU A 111 -18.37 -4.42 -12.68
CA LEU A 111 -19.19 -4.20 -11.47
C LEU A 111 -20.20 -3.08 -11.68
N ASP A 112 -19.83 -2.00 -12.38
CA ASP A 112 -20.72 -0.90 -12.71
C ASP A 112 -21.84 -1.36 -13.65
N ALA A 113 -21.51 -2.20 -14.64
CA ALA A 113 -22.53 -2.82 -15.50
C ALA A 113 -23.52 -3.68 -14.68
N GLN A 114 -23.02 -4.44 -13.69
CA GLN A 114 -23.87 -5.21 -12.78
C GLN A 114 -24.76 -4.32 -11.90
N LEU A 115 -24.22 -3.23 -11.35
CA LEU A 115 -24.98 -2.26 -10.55
C LEU A 115 -26.11 -1.63 -11.35
N GLN A 116 -25.83 -1.23 -12.60
CA GLN A 116 -26.83 -0.69 -13.51
C GLN A 116 -27.92 -1.71 -13.84
N ALA A 117 -27.54 -2.98 -14.03
CA ALA A 117 -28.50 -4.05 -14.30
C ALA A 117 -29.42 -4.35 -13.11
N GLN A 118 -28.96 -4.17 -11.86
CA GLN A 118 -29.79 -4.32 -10.66
C GLN A 118 -30.72 -3.13 -10.38
N SER A 119 -30.42 -1.97 -10.97
CA SER A 119 -31.17 -0.73 -10.77
C SER A 119 -32.37 -0.59 -11.71
N ARG A 120 -32.57 -1.55 -12.63
CA ARG A 120 -33.66 -1.61 -13.60
C ARG A 120 -34.71 -2.62 -13.17
#